data_AF-A0A5E7U3Y7-F1
#
_entry.id   AF-A0A5E7U3Y7-F1
#
_cell.length_a   1.000
_cell.length_b   1.000
_cell.length_c   1.000
_cell.angle_alpha   90.00
_cell.angle_beta   90.00
_cell.angle_gamma   90.00
#
_symmetry.space_group_name_H-M   'P 1'
#
loop_
_entity.id
_entity.type
_entity.pdbx_description
1 polymer ?
#
loop_
_entity_poly.entity_id
_entity_poly.type
_entity_poly.pdbx_seq_one_letter_code
_entity_poly.pdbx_strand_id
1 'polypeptide(L)'
;MTQSIWSKLFTALRGGANEVGESIADQQALRILDQEIRDADSALSNARRELVTIMAKHKLAADRVSEYDAKIKDLEAKAVSALNAGREDLALEVAEAISTLTNELDVEKKQSDEFGTYAENMRKDISKAESRIKSLRQQVDMAKARESVQKAQVSASIASGGANGKLETAVGTLNRLQAKQQQRAAELSAADELADASTGNDLERKLRDAGITPNEGSANAILERLKQKSAQ
;
A
#
# COMPACT_ATOMS: atom_id res chain seq x y z
N MET A 1 26.05 -8.03 -9.67
CA MET A 1 25.16 -6.86 -9.88
C MET A 1 24.14 -7.20 -10.96
N THR A 2 23.01 -7.77 -10.56
CA THR A 2 21.84 -8.04 -11.42
C THR A 2 21.07 -6.73 -11.59
N GLN A 3 21.44 -5.93 -12.59
CA GLN A 3 20.61 -4.82 -13.04
C GLN A 3 19.26 -5.38 -13.51
N SER A 4 18.20 -5.11 -12.74
CA SER A 4 16.83 -5.56 -12.98
C SER A 4 16.40 -5.21 -14.41
N ILE A 5 15.73 -6.13 -15.11
CA ILE A 5 15.14 -5.91 -16.44
C ILE A 5 14.27 -4.63 -16.46
N TRP A 6 13.73 -4.28 -15.29
CA TRP A 6 12.99 -3.06 -15.02
C TRP A 6 13.81 -1.76 -15.28
N SER A 7 15.11 -1.72 -14.94
CA SER A 7 15.96 -0.55 -15.23
C SER A 7 16.33 -0.43 -16.71
N LYS A 8 16.41 -1.57 -17.41
CA LYS A 8 16.63 -1.62 -18.87
C LYS A 8 15.41 -1.15 -19.64
N LEU A 9 14.20 -1.54 -19.22
CA LEU A 9 12.94 -1.03 -19.81
C LEU A 9 12.78 0.48 -19.58
N PHE A 10 13.12 0.97 -18.38
CA PHE A 10 13.07 2.41 -18.08
C PHE A 10 14.09 3.23 -18.87
N THR A 11 15.27 2.64 -19.14
CA THR A 11 16.32 3.28 -19.95
C THR A 11 16.01 3.23 -21.45
N ALA A 12 15.38 2.16 -21.93
CA ALA A 12 14.88 2.06 -23.30
C ALA A 12 13.76 3.10 -23.56
N LEU A 13 12.91 3.37 -22.57
CA LEU A 13 11.88 4.41 -22.67
C LEU A 13 12.45 5.84 -22.67
N ARG A 14 13.62 6.05 -22.03
CA ARG A 14 14.31 7.35 -21.98
C ARG A 14 15.24 7.60 -23.17
N GLY A 15 15.64 6.54 -23.89
CA GLY A 15 16.57 6.56 -25.02
C GLY A 15 15.89 6.39 -26.37
N GLY A 16 14.99 7.30 -26.74
CA GLY A 16 14.32 7.30 -28.05
C GLY A 16 15.22 7.75 -29.21
N ALA A 17 16.31 7.03 -29.50
CA ALA A 17 17.13 7.28 -30.69
C ALA A 17 17.84 6.01 -31.18
N ASN A 18 17.17 5.23 -32.03
CA ASN A 18 17.59 4.95 -33.41
C ASN A 18 16.67 3.89 -34.02
N GLU A 19 15.91 4.32 -35.02
CA GLU A 19 15.02 3.52 -35.84
C GLU A 19 15.78 2.38 -36.54
N VAL A 20 15.01 1.34 -36.93
CA VAL A 20 15.34 0.23 -37.87
C VAL A 20 15.51 -1.17 -37.25
N GLY A 21 15.36 -1.35 -35.92
CA GLY A 21 15.32 -2.69 -35.28
C GLY A 21 14.04 -3.07 -34.51
N GLU A 22 13.07 -2.15 -34.40
CA GLU A 22 12.10 -2.15 -33.30
C GLU A 22 10.92 -3.14 -33.43
N SER A 23 10.39 -3.43 -34.62
CA SER A 23 9.08 -4.11 -34.71
C SER A 23 9.05 -5.58 -34.25
N ILE A 24 10.16 -6.32 -34.33
CA ILE A 24 10.26 -7.71 -33.84
C ILE A 24 10.59 -7.75 -32.34
N ALA A 25 11.37 -6.79 -31.85
CA ALA A 25 11.66 -6.63 -30.44
C ALA A 25 10.41 -6.16 -29.66
N ASP A 26 9.58 -5.32 -30.28
CA ASP A 26 8.37 -4.74 -29.70
C ASP A 26 7.27 -5.78 -29.43
N GLN A 27 7.06 -6.74 -30.35
CA GLN A 27 6.07 -7.81 -30.13
C GLN A 27 6.45 -8.73 -28.97
N GLN A 28 7.74 -9.09 -28.89
CA GLN A 28 8.24 -9.90 -27.79
C GLN A 28 8.22 -9.13 -26.47
N ALA A 29 8.51 -7.82 -26.49
CA ALA A 29 8.41 -6.95 -25.33
C ALA A 29 6.96 -6.81 -24.83
N LEU A 30 5.98 -6.66 -25.72
CA LEU A 30 4.55 -6.62 -25.34
C LEU A 30 4.08 -7.94 -24.73
N ARG A 31 4.53 -9.08 -25.27
CA ARG A 31 4.23 -10.41 -24.70
C ARG A 31 4.85 -10.59 -23.32
N ILE A 32 6.10 -10.15 -23.13
CA ILE A 32 6.77 -10.18 -21.83
C ILE A 32 6.00 -9.30 -20.84
N LEU A 33 5.62 -8.08 -21.25
CA LEU A 33 4.89 -7.15 -20.39
C LEU A 33 3.50 -7.67 -20.01
N ASP A 34 2.78 -8.34 -20.93
CA ASP A 34 1.53 -9.04 -20.62
C ASP A 34 1.74 -10.12 -19.55
N GLN A 35 2.85 -10.87 -19.62
CA GLN A 35 3.16 -11.90 -18.65
C GLN A 35 3.51 -11.29 -17.28
N GLU A 36 4.36 -10.27 -17.26
CA GLU A 36 4.71 -9.53 -16.05
C GLU A 36 3.48 -8.92 -15.36
N ILE A 37 2.51 -8.42 -16.13
CA ILE A 37 1.22 -7.94 -15.60
C ILE A 37 0.46 -9.08 -14.91
N ARG A 38 0.37 -10.26 -15.54
CA ARG A 38 -0.33 -11.43 -14.96
C ARG A 38 0.36 -11.94 -13.70
N ASP A 39 1.70 -11.93 -13.69
CA ASP A 39 2.49 -12.32 -12.54
C ASP A 39 2.29 -11.32 -11.39
N ALA A 40 2.24 -10.02 -11.71
CA ALA A 40 1.92 -8.96 -10.75
C ALA A 40 0.49 -9.08 -10.18
N ASP A 41 -0.51 -9.44 -11.00
CA ASP A 41 -1.87 -9.73 -10.52
C ASP A 41 -1.90 -10.90 -9.53
N SER A 42 -1.14 -11.96 -9.82
CA SER A 42 -1.03 -13.13 -8.96
C SER A 42 -0.37 -12.77 -7.62
N ALA A 43 0.72 -11.99 -7.67
CA ALA A 43 1.38 -11.47 -6.48
C ALA A 43 0.44 -10.57 -5.66
N LEU A 44 -0.33 -9.70 -6.32
CA LEU A 44 -1.32 -8.83 -5.69
C LEU A 44 -2.43 -9.63 -5.01
N SER A 45 -2.93 -10.69 -5.65
CA SER A 45 -3.91 -11.61 -5.05
C SER A 45 -3.38 -12.25 -3.77
N ASN A 46 -2.13 -12.69 -3.78
CA ASN A 46 -1.47 -13.24 -2.59
C ASN A 46 -1.30 -12.19 -1.49
N ALA A 47 -0.88 -10.98 -1.83
CA ALA A 47 -0.76 -9.87 -0.88
C ALA A 47 -2.10 -9.54 -0.21
N ARG A 48 -3.22 -9.58 -0.96
CA ARG A 48 -4.56 -9.41 -0.37
C ARG A 48 -4.92 -10.51 0.63
N ARG A 49 -4.55 -11.77 0.36
CA ARG A 49 -4.78 -12.89 1.31
C ARG A 49 -3.97 -12.71 2.58
N GLU A 50 -2.72 -12.28 2.45
CA GLU A 50 -1.88 -11.95 3.61
C GLU A 50 -2.49 -10.78 4.40
N LEU A 51 -3.07 -9.79 3.72
CA LEU A 51 -3.72 -8.65 4.39
C LEU A 51 -4.89 -9.09 5.24
N VAL A 52 -5.72 -10.00 4.73
CA VAL A 52 -6.81 -10.61 5.50
C VAL A 52 -6.26 -11.32 6.74
N THR A 53 -5.15 -12.04 6.61
CA THR A 53 -4.51 -12.74 7.73
C THR A 53 -4.01 -11.78 8.81
N ILE A 54 -3.33 -10.70 8.41
CA ILE A 54 -2.86 -9.67 9.35
C ILE A 54 -4.05 -8.92 10.00
N MET A 55 -5.08 -8.59 9.23
CA MET A 55 -6.30 -7.97 9.77
C MET A 55 -7.01 -8.88 10.78
N ALA A 56 -7.03 -10.20 10.54
CA ALA A 56 -7.58 -11.16 11.50
C ALA A 56 -6.75 -11.19 12.80
N LYS A 57 -5.42 -11.21 12.70
CA LYS A 57 -4.52 -11.14 13.86
C LYS A 57 -4.71 -9.84 14.65
N HIS A 58 -4.79 -8.71 13.96
CA HIS A 58 -5.09 -7.41 14.57
C HIS A 58 -6.41 -7.45 15.33
N LYS A 59 -7.48 -7.97 14.69
CA LYS A 59 -8.78 -8.08 15.35
C LYS A 59 -8.74 -8.94 16.61
N LEU A 60 -8.08 -10.10 16.56
CA LEU A 60 -7.96 -10.98 17.71
C LEU A 60 -7.19 -10.33 18.87
N ALA A 61 -6.10 -9.62 18.58
CA ALA A 61 -5.35 -8.88 19.58
C ALA A 61 -6.19 -7.73 20.18
N ALA A 62 -6.90 -6.96 19.34
CA ALA A 62 -7.78 -5.90 19.80
C ALA A 62 -8.96 -6.42 20.66
N ASP A 63 -9.54 -7.55 20.28
CA ASP A 63 -10.59 -8.20 21.07
C ASP A 63 -10.02 -8.63 22.45
N ARG A 64 -8.80 -9.20 22.50
CA ARG A 64 -8.11 -9.52 23.77
C ARG A 64 -7.82 -8.30 24.63
N VAL A 65 -7.38 -7.19 24.03
CA VAL A 65 -7.20 -5.91 24.73
C VAL A 65 -8.50 -5.49 25.41
N SER A 66 -9.63 -5.55 24.68
CA SER A 66 -10.95 -5.22 25.25
C SER A 66 -11.36 -6.16 26.39
N GLU A 67 -11.05 -7.45 26.30
CA GLU A 67 -11.33 -8.41 27.38
C GLU A 67 -10.52 -8.12 28.64
N TYR A 68 -9.23 -7.82 28.49
CA TYR A 68 -8.36 -7.46 29.60
C TYR A 68 -8.78 -6.15 30.26
N ASP A 69 -9.09 -5.11 29.48
CA ASP A 69 -9.59 -3.83 30.00
C ASP A 69 -10.90 -4.04 30.81
N ALA A 70 -11.81 -4.90 30.33
CA ALA A 70 -13.04 -5.22 31.04
C ALA A 70 -12.79 -5.97 32.37
N LYS A 71 -11.88 -6.96 32.36
CA LYS A 71 -11.50 -7.72 33.57
C LYS A 71 -10.82 -6.81 34.61
N ILE A 72 -9.90 -5.96 34.18
CA ILE A 72 -9.22 -5.00 35.05
C ILE A 72 -10.23 -4.07 35.69
N LYS A 73 -11.17 -3.51 34.92
CA LYS A 73 -12.21 -2.61 35.44
C LYS A 73 -13.12 -3.30 36.47
N ASP A 74 -13.49 -4.55 36.25
CA ASP A 74 -14.26 -5.34 37.22
C ASP A 74 -13.47 -5.59 38.51
N LEU A 75 -12.19 -5.94 38.41
CA LEU A 75 -11.31 -6.11 39.57
C LEU A 75 -11.06 -4.79 40.30
N GLU A 76 -10.91 -3.68 39.61
CA GLU A 76 -10.79 -2.35 40.22
C GLU A 76 -12.03 -2.04 41.09
N ALA A 77 -13.24 -2.31 40.60
CA ALA A 77 -14.47 -2.13 41.37
C ALA A 77 -14.52 -3.03 42.61
N LYS A 78 -14.03 -4.28 42.51
CA LYS A 78 -13.92 -5.22 43.63
C LYS A 78 -12.88 -4.76 44.65
N ALA A 79 -11.73 -4.25 44.22
CA ALA A 79 -10.69 -3.70 45.10
C ALA A 79 -11.23 -2.52 45.90
N VAL A 80 -11.94 -1.59 45.26
CA VAL A 80 -12.59 -0.45 45.93
C VAL A 80 -13.62 -0.94 46.95
N SER A 81 -14.42 -1.95 46.61
CA SER A 81 -15.40 -2.54 47.53
C SER A 81 -14.74 -3.19 48.75
N ALA A 82 -13.60 -3.88 48.57
CA ALA A 82 -12.83 -4.47 49.66
C ALA A 82 -12.23 -3.40 50.59
N LEU A 83 -11.69 -2.32 50.04
CA LEU A 83 -11.20 -1.18 50.82
C LEU A 83 -12.32 -0.53 51.65
N ASN A 84 -13.49 -0.31 51.05
CA ASN A 84 -14.66 0.24 51.76
C ASN A 84 -15.16 -0.67 52.89
N ALA A 85 -14.90 -1.98 52.80
CA ALA A 85 -15.22 -2.96 53.82
C ALA A 85 -14.10 -3.13 54.88
N GLY A 86 -13.02 -2.35 54.81
CA GLY A 86 -11.86 -2.45 55.71
C GLY A 86 -11.01 -3.71 55.49
N ARG A 87 -11.20 -4.40 54.36
CA ARG A 87 -10.50 -5.64 53.98
C ARG A 87 -9.30 -5.30 53.10
N GLU A 88 -8.31 -4.63 53.69
CA GLU A 88 -7.09 -4.19 52.98
C GLU A 88 -6.26 -5.37 52.46
N ASP A 89 -6.27 -6.51 53.16
CA ASP A 89 -5.68 -7.77 52.74
C ASP A 89 -6.24 -8.24 51.38
N LEU A 90 -7.57 -8.27 51.25
CA LEU A 90 -8.24 -8.65 50.02
C LEU A 90 -8.04 -7.62 48.90
N ALA A 91 -7.99 -6.34 49.24
CA ALA A 91 -7.70 -5.29 48.28
C ALA A 91 -6.28 -5.41 47.70
N LEU A 92 -5.30 -5.80 48.53
CA LEU A 92 -3.92 -6.05 48.09
C LEU A 92 -3.86 -7.22 47.11
N GLU A 93 -4.50 -8.35 47.42
CA GLU A 93 -4.56 -9.51 46.51
C GLU A 93 -5.18 -9.16 45.15
N VAL A 94 -6.27 -8.37 45.15
CA VAL A 94 -6.90 -7.90 43.90
C VAL A 94 -5.97 -6.95 43.14
N ALA A 95 -5.22 -6.09 43.82
CA ALA A 95 -4.26 -5.21 43.19
C ALA A 95 -3.10 -5.98 42.52
N GLU A 96 -2.63 -7.08 43.12
CA GLU A 96 -1.64 -7.97 42.51
C GLU A 96 -2.17 -8.65 41.25
N ALA A 97 -3.43 -9.10 41.28
CA ALA A 97 -4.10 -9.67 40.10
C ALA A 97 -4.24 -8.62 38.97
N ILE A 98 -4.63 -7.38 39.31
CA ILE A 98 -4.71 -6.26 38.35
C ILE A 98 -3.33 -5.98 37.75
N SER A 99 -2.26 -5.97 38.55
CA SER A 99 -0.91 -5.72 38.06
C SER A 99 -0.49 -6.78 37.02
N THR A 100 -0.79 -8.05 37.28
CA THR A 100 -0.52 -9.13 36.33
C THR A 100 -1.27 -8.94 35.02
N LEU A 101 -2.58 -8.67 35.08
CA LEU A 101 -3.40 -8.44 33.88
C LEU A 101 -2.99 -7.18 33.11
N THR A 102 -2.52 -6.14 33.81
CA THR A 102 -2.04 -4.91 33.16
C THR A 102 -0.79 -5.17 32.34
N ASN A 103 0.13 -6.01 32.83
CA ASN A 103 1.31 -6.41 32.07
C ASN A 103 0.92 -7.21 30.80
N GLU A 104 -0.05 -8.11 30.90
CA GLU A 104 -0.57 -8.87 29.74
C GLU A 104 -1.28 -7.95 28.73
N LEU A 105 -2.10 -7.02 29.22
CA LEU A 105 -2.77 -6.00 28.42
C LEU A 105 -1.77 -5.16 27.61
N ASP A 106 -0.67 -4.73 28.21
CA ASP A 106 0.35 -3.93 27.53
C ASP A 106 1.03 -4.71 26.40
N VAL A 107 1.21 -6.02 26.56
CA VAL A 107 1.75 -6.89 25.51
C VAL A 107 0.76 -7.01 24.35
N GLU A 108 -0.52 -7.28 24.62
CA GLU A 108 -1.55 -7.39 23.58
C GLU A 108 -1.81 -6.04 22.89
N LYS A 109 -1.74 -4.92 23.60
CA LYS A 109 -1.83 -3.57 23.01
C LYS A 109 -0.73 -3.32 21.99
N LYS A 110 0.53 -3.56 22.36
CA LYS A 110 1.66 -3.43 21.44
C LYS A 110 1.49 -4.32 20.21
N GLN A 111 1.07 -5.57 20.40
CA GLN A 111 0.84 -6.50 19.29
C GLN A 111 -0.32 -6.05 18.39
N SER A 112 -1.41 -5.53 18.97
CA SER A 112 -2.52 -4.95 18.22
C SER A 112 -2.05 -3.77 17.38
N ASP A 113 -1.33 -2.83 17.97
CA ASP A 113 -0.84 -1.62 17.28
C ASP A 113 0.12 -1.97 16.13
N GLU A 114 1.01 -2.94 16.33
CA GLU A 114 1.92 -3.44 15.29
C GLU A 114 1.14 -4.06 14.12
N PHE A 115 0.19 -4.97 14.39
CA PHE A 115 -0.61 -5.58 13.33
C PHE A 115 -1.52 -4.55 12.63
N GLY A 116 -2.05 -3.57 13.36
CA GLY A 116 -2.81 -2.46 12.80
C GLY A 116 -1.97 -1.67 11.80
N THR A 117 -0.75 -1.30 12.20
CA THR A 117 0.21 -0.57 11.36
C THR A 117 0.57 -1.39 10.10
N TYR A 118 0.85 -2.68 10.26
CA TYR A 118 1.14 -3.56 9.11
C TYR A 118 -0.04 -3.68 8.15
N ALA A 119 -1.26 -3.82 8.67
CA ALA A 119 -2.46 -3.88 7.84
C ALA A 119 -2.67 -2.59 7.05
N GLU A 120 -2.47 -1.43 7.66
CA GLU A 120 -2.61 -0.14 6.99
C GLU A 120 -1.58 0.08 5.89
N ASN A 121 -0.31 -0.19 6.18
CA ASN A 121 0.77 -0.06 5.20
C ASN A 121 0.53 -1.00 4.01
N MET A 122 0.19 -2.26 4.28
CA MET A 122 -0.06 -3.22 3.21
C MET A 122 -1.30 -2.88 2.39
N ARG A 123 -2.33 -2.29 3.00
CA ARG A 123 -3.50 -1.75 2.26
C ARG A 123 -3.09 -0.62 1.32
N LYS A 124 -2.24 0.31 1.76
CA LYS A 124 -1.72 1.41 0.92
C LYS A 124 -0.89 0.86 -0.24
N ASP A 125 0.01 -0.06 0.03
CA ASP A 125 0.90 -0.66 -0.99
C ASP A 125 0.10 -1.45 -2.03
N ILE A 126 -0.88 -2.25 -1.59
CA ILE A 126 -1.82 -2.96 -2.47
C ILE A 126 -2.57 -1.98 -3.37
N SER A 127 -3.11 -0.89 -2.82
CA SER A 127 -3.82 0.12 -3.61
C SER A 127 -2.92 0.82 -4.64
N LYS A 128 -1.66 1.10 -4.28
CA LYS A 128 -0.68 1.68 -5.21
C LYS A 128 -0.35 0.71 -6.34
N ALA A 129 -0.09 -0.56 -6.00
CA ALA A 129 0.20 -1.61 -6.96
C ALA A 129 -0.97 -1.83 -7.94
N GLU A 130 -2.21 -1.84 -7.45
CA GLU A 130 -3.41 -1.91 -8.27
C GLU A 130 -3.50 -0.80 -9.31
N SER A 131 -3.31 0.46 -8.88
CA SER A 131 -3.35 1.62 -9.77
C SER A 131 -2.28 1.49 -10.86
N ARG A 132 -1.07 1.10 -10.46
CA ARG A 132 0.05 0.91 -11.38
C ARG A 132 -0.19 -0.20 -12.40
N ILE A 133 -0.68 -1.35 -11.96
CA ILE A 133 -1.03 -2.48 -12.85
C ILE A 133 -2.12 -2.04 -13.83
N LYS A 134 -3.13 -1.30 -13.37
CA LYS A 134 -4.19 -0.75 -14.23
C LYS A 134 -3.63 0.20 -15.29
N SER A 135 -2.75 1.12 -14.90
CA SER A 135 -2.07 2.04 -15.83
C SER A 135 -1.24 1.27 -16.85
N LEU A 136 -0.44 0.29 -16.42
CA LEU A 136 0.37 -0.55 -17.30
C LEU A 136 -0.49 -1.29 -18.33
N ARG A 137 -1.62 -1.90 -17.91
CA ARG A 137 -2.56 -2.54 -18.83
C ARG A 137 -3.07 -1.59 -19.92
N GLN A 138 -3.48 -0.38 -19.53
CA GLN A 138 -3.92 0.63 -20.49
C GLN A 138 -2.81 1.03 -21.48
N GLN A 139 -1.58 1.14 -21.01
CA GLN A 139 -0.42 1.45 -21.86
C GLN A 139 -0.14 0.30 -22.84
N VAL A 140 -0.23 -0.96 -22.39
CA VAL A 140 -0.09 -2.14 -23.27
C VAL A 140 -1.18 -2.18 -24.33
N ASP A 141 -2.44 -1.96 -23.96
CA ASP A 141 -3.56 -1.96 -24.89
C ASP A 141 -3.40 -0.86 -25.95
N MET A 142 -2.95 0.33 -25.55
CA MET A 142 -2.62 1.41 -26.47
C MET A 142 -1.47 1.07 -27.40
N ALA A 143 -0.41 0.42 -26.90
CA ALA A 143 0.73 0.00 -27.72
C ALA A 143 0.31 -1.04 -28.77
N LYS A 144 -0.48 -2.06 -28.38
CA LYS A 144 -1.07 -3.05 -29.30
C LYS A 144 -1.96 -2.40 -30.36
N ALA A 145 -2.77 -1.42 -29.97
CA ALA A 145 -3.60 -0.67 -30.91
C ALA A 145 -2.76 0.11 -31.94
N ARG A 146 -1.67 0.76 -31.50
CA ARG A 146 -0.73 1.45 -32.39
C ARG A 146 -0.05 0.50 -33.36
N GLU A 147 0.40 -0.65 -32.89
CA GLU A 147 1.00 -1.70 -33.73
C GLU A 147 0.02 -2.18 -34.81
N SER A 148 -1.24 -2.42 -34.43
CA SER A 148 -2.31 -2.84 -35.36
C SER A 148 -2.59 -1.78 -36.44
N VAL A 149 -2.68 -0.50 -36.04
CA VAL A 149 -2.83 0.62 -36.97
C VAL A 149 -1.66 0.70 -37.95
N GLN A 150 -0.41 0.60 -37.46
CA GLN A 150 0.77 0.67 -38.30
C GLN A 150 0.81 -0.47 -39.33
N LYS A 151 0.47 -1.70 -38.91
CA LYS A 151 0.34 -2.85 -39.82
C LYS A 151 -0.75 -2.64 -40.88
N ALA A 152 -1.89 -2.08 -40.50
CA ALA A 152 -2.96 -1.76 -41.43
C ALA A 152 -2.53 -0.67 -42.43
N GLN A 153 -1.80 0.36 -41.97
CA GLN A 153 -1.24 1.41 -42.84
C GLN A 153 -0.26 0.82 -43.86
N VAL A 154 0.70 -0.02 -43.43
CA VAL A 154 1.65 -0.67 -44.33
C VAL A 154 0.91 -1.54 -45.37
N SER A 155 -0.05 -2.34 -44.92
CA SER A 155 -0.84 -3.20 -45.80
C SER A 155 -1.67 -2.40 -46.81
N ALA A 156 -2.28 -1.29 -46.39
CA ALA A 156 -3.04 -0.40 -47.25
C ALA A 156 -2.15 0.37 -48.24
N SER A 157 -0.95 0.79 -47.84
CA SER A 157 0.03 1.42 -48.73
C SER A 157 0.53 0.45 -49.81
N ILE A 158 0.80 -0.81 -49.43
CA ILE A 158 1.15 -1.87 -50.38
C ILE A 158 -0.02 -2.16 -51.34
N ALA A 159 -1.25 -2.28 -50.81
CA ALA A 159 -2.44 -2.57 -51.60
C ALA A 159 -2.89 -1.41 -52.51
N SER A 160 -2.58 -0.16 -52.16
CA SER A 160 -3.02 1.03 -52.91
C SER A 160 -2.06 1.49 -54.01
N GLY A 161 -0.89 0.86 -54.16
CA GLY A 161 0.00 1.06 -55.32
C GLY A 161 0.37 2.51 -55.63
N GLY A 162 0.41 3.41 -54.63
CA GLY A 162 0.69 4.84 -54.83
C GLY A 162 -0.51 5.73 -55.22
N ALA A 163 -1.74 5.39 -54.83
CA ALA A 163 -2.92 6.25 -55.08
C ALA A 163 -3.09 7.36 -54.01
N ASN A 164 -2.78 8.60 -54.41
CA ASN A 164 -2.24 9.68 -53.59
C ASN A 164 -3.24 10.78 -53.12
N GLY A 165 -4.36 10.46 -52.45
CA GLY A 165 -5.18 11.60 -51.96
C GLY A 165 -6.31 11.35 -50.94
N LYS A 166 -7.04 10.23 -50.99
CA LYS A 166 -8.13 9.97 -50.02
C LYS A 166 -7.66 9.20 -48.78
N LEU A 167 -6.58 8.42 -48.92
CA LEU A 167 -5.91 7.77 -47.78
C LEU A 167 -5.23 8.79 -46.87
N GLU A 168 -4.66 9.85 -47.45
CA GLU A 168 -3.88 10.88 -46.75
C GLU A 168 -4.72 11.62 -45.68
N THR A 169 -6.00 11.89 -45.96
CA THR A 169 -6.92 12.56 -45.02
C THR A 169 -7.33 11.66 -43.85
N ALA A 170 -7.54 10.36 -44.12
CA ALA A 170 -7.85 9.37 -43.09
C ALA A 170 -6.63 9.12 -42.18
N VAL A 171 -5.43 9.01 -42.78
CA VAL A 171 -4.15 8.90 -42.08
C VAL A 171 -3.88 10.14 -41.23
N GLY A 172 -4.11 11.35 -41.75
CA GLY A 172 -3.95 12.60 -40.99
C GLY A 172 -4.90 12.71 -39.80
N THR A 173 -6.16 12.27 -39.95
CA THR A 173 -7.14 12.25 -38.84
C THR A 173 -6.70 11.30 -37.73
N LEU A 174 -6.12 10.16 -38.10
CA LEU A 174 -5.67 9.13 -37.18
C LEU A 174 -4.37 9.54 -36.46
N ASN A 175 -3.42 10.15 -37.17
CA ASN A 175 -2.22 10.76 -36.56
C ASN A 175 -2.58 11.80 -35.51
N ARG A 176 -3.60 12.63 -35.77
CA ARG A 176 -4.11 13.61 -34.80
C ARG A 176 -4.74 12.94 -33.58
N LEU A 177 -5.46 11.84 -33.77
CA LEU A 177 -6.03 11.05 -32.66
C LEU A 177 -4.92 10.39 -31.83
N GLN A 178 -3.88 9.86 -32.48
CA GLN A 178 -2.73 9.24 -31.83
C GLN A 178 -1.91 10.24 -31.02
N ALA A 179 -1.66 11.45 -31.55
CA ALA A 179 -0.99 12.53 -30.83
C ALA A 179 -1.75 12.92 -29.56
N LYS A 180 -3.09 13.02 -29.64
CA LYS A 180 -3.94 13.30 -28.48
C LYS A 180 -3.90 12.19 -27.42
N GLN A 181 -3.77 10.94 -27.83
CA GLN A 181 -3.59 9.82 -26.90
C GLN A 181 -2.19 9.79 -26.27
N GLN A 182 -1.13 10.13 -27.03
CA GLN A 182 0.24 10.29 -26.51
C GLN A 182 0.29 11.36 -25.42
N GLN A 183 -0.35 12.51 -25.66
CA GLN A 183 -0.42 13.60 -24.69
C GLN A 183 -1.06 13.14 -23.37
N ARG A 184 -2.21 12.44 -23.43
CA ARG A 184 -2.88 11.93 -22.23
C ARG A 184 -2.05 10.92 -21.44
N ALA A 185 -1.30 10.06 -22.13
CA ALA A 185 -0.42 9.10 -21.47
C ALA A 185 0.73 9.80 -20.73
N ALA A 186 1.30 10.85 -21.32
CA ALA A 186 2.34 11.66 -20.69
C ALA A 186 1.80 12.44 -19.47
N GLU A 187 0.59 13.00 -19.56
CA GLU A 187 -0.08 13.66 -18.44
C GLU A 187 -0.33 12.70 -17.27
N LEU A 188 -0.74 11.45 -17.56
CA LEU A 188 -0.93 10.42 -16.54
C LEU A 188 0.40 10.04 -15.84
N SER A 189 1.47 9.84 -16.62
CA SER A 189 2.80 9.54 -16.08
C SER A 189 3.32 10.66 -15.18
N ALA A 190 3.12 11.93 -15.56
CA ALA A 190 3.52 13.06 -14.74
C ALA A 190 2.71 13.16 -13.43
N ALA A 191 1.42 12.78 -13.47
CA ALA A 191 0.59 12.72 -12.27
C ALA A 191 1.05 11.61 -11.30
N ASP A 192 1.46 10.46 -11.82
CA ASP A 192 2.01 9.35 -11.01
C ASP A 192 3.33 9.77 -10.32
N GLU A 193 4.24 10.46 -11.02
CA GLU A 193 5.49 10.99 -10.43
C GLU A 193 5.22 12.00 -9.30
N LEU A 194 4.20 12.85 -9.45
CA LEU A 194 3.81 13.83 -8.43
C LEU A 194 3.21 13.14 -7.19
N ALA A 195 2.43 12.08 -7.39
CA ALA A 195 1.83 11.29 -6.32
C ALA A 195 2.89 10.54 -5.50
N ASP A 196 3.89 9.96 -6.16
CA ASP A 196 5.01 9.29 -5.49
C ASP A 196 5.83 10.25 -4.64
N ALA A 197 6.10 11.46 -5.14
CA ALA A 197 6.78 12.53 -4.38
C ALA A 197 5.98 13.01 -3.15
N SER A 198 4.66 12.82 -3.15
CA SER A 198 3.76 13.31 -2.09
C SER A 198 3.49 12.28 -0.98
N THR A 199 3.92 11.01 -1.14
CA THR A 199 3.67 9.97 -0.14
C THR A 199 4.72 9.93 0.99
N GLY A 200 4.64 10.91 1.88
CA GLY A 200 4.45 10.66 3.33
C GLY A 200 5.61 10.25 4.24
N ASN A 201 6.83 9.98 3.76
CA ASN A 201 7.92 9.49 4.64
C ASN A 201 8.80 10.59 5.26
N ASP A 202 8.45 11.87 5.09
CA ASP A 202 9.33 12.98 5.47
C ASP A 202 9.04 13.54 6.87
N LEU A 203 7.82 13.37 7.39
CA LEU A 203 7.40 13.89 8.70
C LEU A 203 7.72 12.90 9.83
N GLU A 204 7.40 11.62 9.64
CA GLU A 204 7.67 10.53 10.60
C GLU A 204 9.17 10.39 10.91
N ARG A 205 10.01 10.58 9.88
CA ARG A 205 11.47 10.57 9.98
C ARG A 205 11.97 11.76 10.82
N LYS A 206 11.41 12.96 10.58
CA LYS A 206 11.73 14.18 11.34
C LYS A 206 11.32 14.09 12.82
N LEU A 207 10.21 13.41 13.13
CA LEU A 207 9.76 13.23 14.51
C LEU A 207 10.60 12.20 15.28
N ARG A 208 11.06 11.14 14.61
CA ARG A 208 11.98 10.15 15.18
C ARG A 208 13.38 10.71 15.42
N ASP A 209 13.90 11.49 14.46
CA ASP A 209 15.18 12.19 14.58
C ASP A 209 15.16 13.27 15.69
N ALA A 210 13.98 13.76 16.06
CA ALA A 210 13.77 14.72 17.14
C ALA A 210 13.61 14.10 18.55
N GLY A 211 13.59 12.76 18.68
CA GLY A 211 13.61 12.08 19.98
C GLY A 211 12.35 12.23 20.84
N ILE A 212 11.19 12.49 20.23
CA ILE A 212 9.93 12.73 20.95
C ILE A 212 9.15 11.41 21.08
N THR A 213 9.38 10.63 22.14
CA THR A 213 8.46 9.52 22.51
C THR A 213 8.49 9.27 24.03
N PRO A 214 7.36 9.47 24.76
CA PRO A 214 7.30 9.23 26.21
C PRO A 214 6.99 7.77 26.57
N ASN A 215 7.52 7.31 27.71
CA ASN A 215 7.37 5.95 28.26
C ASN A 215 6.58 6.04 29.59
N GLU A 216 5.33 5.56 29.65
CA GLU A 216 4.38 5.76 30.77
C GLU A 216 4.02 4.48 31.57
N GLY A 217 4.89 3.46 31.64
CA GLY A 217 4.48 2.11 32.07
C GLY A 217 5.00 1.57 33.43
N SER A 218 4.97 2.31 34.56
CA SER A 218 5.42 1.74 35.86
C SER A 218 4.31 1.64 36.93
N ALA A 219 4.36 0.56 37.72
CA ALA A 219 3.36 0.19 38.73
C ALA A 219 3.10 1.26 39.82
N ASN A 220 4.12 2.05 40.19
CA ASN A 220 3.94 3.16 41.14
C ASN A 220 3.03 4.27 40.58
N ALA A 221 3.10 4.53 39.26
CA ALA A 221 2.27 5.56 38.61
C ALA A 221 0.79 5.17 38.55
N ILE A 222 0.50 3.87 38.44
CA ILE A 222 -0.88 3.34 38.47
C ILE A 222 -1.47 3.45 39.88
N LEU A 223 -0.71 3.10 40.93
CA LEU A 223 -1.15 3.21 42.32
C LEU A 223 -1.46 4.65 42.72
N GLU A 224 -0.63 5.60 42.27
CA GLU A 224 -0.79 7.03 42.56
C GLU A 224 -2.01 7.63 41.85
N ARG A 225 -2.27 7.22 40.60
CA ARG A 225 -3.51 7.57 39.86
C ARG A 225 -4.76 7.01 40.52
N LEU A 226 -4.73 5.77 41.01
CA LEU A 226 -5.88 5.13 41.65
C LEU A 226 -6.22 5.79 43.01
N LYS A 227 -5.22 6.18 43.81
CA LYS A 227 -5.41 6.93 45.06
C LYS A 227 -6.03 8.31 44.84
N GLN A 228 -5.69 8.99 43.74
CA GLN A 228 -6.31 10.28 43.38
C GLN A 228 -7.79 10.11 43.00
N LYS A 229 -8.17 8.98 42.41
CA LYS A 229 -9.54 8.67 42.00
C LYS A 229 -10.45 8.28 43.16
N SER A 230 -9.92 7.74 44.25
CA SER A 230 -10.69 7.38 45.46
C SER A 230 -10.87 8.53 46.46
N ALA A 231 -10.17 9.64 46.24
CA ALA A 231 -10.21 10.84 47.09
C ALA A 231 -11.17 11.93 46.56
N GLN A 232 -11.82 11.69 45.41
CA GLN A 232 -12.94 12.46 44.88
C GLN A 232 -14.24 11.69 45.12
#